data_AF-A0A4R2T470-F1
#
_entry.id   AF-A0A4R2T470-F1
#
_cell.length_a   1.000
_cell.length_b   1.000
_cell.length_c   1.000
_cell.angle_alpha   90.00
_cell.angle_beta   90.00
_cell.angle_gamma   90.00
#
_symmetry.space_group_name_H-M   'P 1'
#
loop_
_entity.id
_entity.type
_entity.pdbx_description
1 polymer ?
#
loop_
_entity_poly.entity_id
_entity_poly.type
_entity_poly.pdbx_seq_one_letter_code
_entity_poly.pdbx_strand_id
1 'polypeptide(L)' 'MRKPIYILVAILLLVLLARPIIQEFLAKDICLDLGGSYNAQTQTCEGARSPN' A
#
# COMPACT_ATOMS: atom_id res chain seq x y z
N MET A 1 23.62 18.11 19.95
CA MET A 1 23.54 17.54 18.59
C MET A 1 22.39 16.52 18.40
N ARG A 2 21.26 16.63 19.12
CA ARG A 2 20.15 15.66 19.01
C ARG A 2 19.09 16.02 17.96
N LYS A 3 19.05 17.29 17.54
CA LYS A 3 18.10 17.82 16.54
C LYS A 3 18.04 17.03 15.21
N PRO A 4 19.16 16.64 14.56
CA PRO A 4 19.07 15.86 13.32
C PRO A 4 18.55 14.44 13.53
N ILE A 5 18.75 13.86 14.72
CA ILE A 5 18.27 12.51 15.06
C ILE A 5 16.74 12.49 15.09
N TYR A 6 16.12 13.51 15.68
CA TYR A 6 14.65 13.61 15.71
C TYR A 6 14.04 13.75 14.31
N ILE A 7 14.72 14.47 13.41
CA ILE A 7 14.29 14.59 12.00
C ILE A 7 14.36 13.23 11.31
N LEU A 8 15.45 12.50 11.50
CA LEU A 8 15.64 11.14 10.94
C LEU A 8 14.56 10.17 11.44
N VAL A 9 14.23 10.21 12.74
CA VAL A 9 13.18 9.39 13.33
C VAL A 9 11.79 9.78 12.80
N ALA A 10 11.51 11.07 12.62
CA ALA A 10 10.24 11.53 12.07
C ALA A 10 10.05 11.08 10.61
N ILE A 11 11.09 11.17 9.78
CA ILE A 11 11.05 10.67 8.41
C ILE A 11 10.84 9.15 8.39
N LEU A 12 11.54 8.42 9.25
CA LEU A 12 11.39 6.96 9.34
C LEU A 12 9.95 6.56 9.71
N LEU A 13 9.34 7.27 10.67
CA LEU A 13 7.95 7.07 11.06
C LEU A 13 6.98 7.36 9.91
N LEU A 14 7.19 8.46 9.16
CA LEU A 14 6.37 8.79 8.00
C LEU A 14 6.43 7.71 6.92
N VAL A 15 7.63 7.17 6.64
CA VAL A 15 7.80 6.09 5.65
C VAL A 15 7.11 4.80 6.11
N LEU A 16 7.21 4.45 7.40
CA LEU A 16 6.54 3.27 7.95
C LEU A 16 5.01 3.37 7.87
N LEU A 17 4.45 4.56 8.12
CA LEU A 17 3.01 4.81 8.01
C LEU A 17 2.52 4.85 6.56
N ALA A 18 3.35 5.33 5.63
CA ALA A 18 2.99 5.40 4.21
C ALA A 18 2.99 4.03 3.53
N ARG A 19 3.82 3.07 3.98
CA ARG A 19 3.90 1.72 3.38
C ARG A 19 2.56 0.97 3.27
N PRO A 20 1.79 0.75 4.35
CA PRO A 20 0.55 -0.02 4.25
C PRO A 20 -0.45 0.64 3.30
N ILE A 21 -0.52 1.98 3.32
CA ILE A 21 -1.41 2.76 2.45
C ILE A 21 -1.04 2.51 0.98
N ILE A 22 0.24 2.64 0.63
CA ILE A 22 0.71 2.45 -0.76
C ILE A 22 0.47 1.01 -1.23
N GLN A 23 0.63 0.01 -0.35
CA GLN A 23 0.36 -1.39 -0.68
C GLN A 23 -1.10 -1.65 -1.01
N GLU A 24 -2.04 -1.06 -0.27
CA GLU A 24 -3.48 -1.18 -0.55
C GLU A 24 -3.84 -0.51 -1.89
N PHE A 25 -3.30 0.67 -2.17
CA PHE A 25 -3.51 1.35 -3.45
C PHE A 25 -2.98 0.53 -4.63
N LEU A 26 -1.76 -0.01 -4.52
CA LEU A 26 -1.17 -0.86 -5.57
C LEU A 26 -1.98 -2.14 -5.79
N ALA A 27 -2.41 -2.82 -4.71
CA ALA A 27 -3.21 -4.03 -4.82
C ALA A 27 -4.55 -3.77 -5.51
N LYS A 28 -5.18 -2.62 -5.21
CA LYS A 28 -6.39 -2.17 -5.88
C LYS A 28 -6.16 -1.88 -7.36
N ASP A 29 -5.11 -1.14 -7.69
CA ASP A 29 -4.81 -0.78 -9.09
C ASP A 29 -4.55 -2.02 -9.94
N ILE A 30 -3.69 -2.91 -9.46
CA ILE A 30 -3.38 -4.20 -10.13
C ILE A 30 -4.65 -5.04 -10.31
N CYS A 31 -5.52 -5.07 -9.30
CA CYS A 31 -6.78 -5.82 -9.38
C CYS A 31 -7.69 -5.30 -10.50
N LEU A 32 -7.83 -3.97 -10.58
CA LEU A 32 -8.67 -3.31 -11.58
C LEU A 32 -8.07 -3.46 -12.98
N ASP A 33 -6.75 -3.35 -13.12
CA ASP A 33 -6.03 -3.56 -14.38
C ASP A 33 -6.18 -4.99 -14.93
N LEU A 34 -6.26 -5.99 -14.03
CA LEU A 34 -6.52 -7.39 -14.39
C LEU A 34 -8.01 -7.68 -14.69
N GLY A 35 -8.86 -6.65 -14.69
CA GLY A 35 -10.30 -6.75 -14.90
C GLY A 35 -11.07 -7.34 -13.73
N GLY A 36 -10.46 -7.39 -12.53
CA GLY A 36 -11.10 -7.84 -11.31
C GLY A 36 -11.91 -6.74 -10.62
N SER A 37 -12.60 -7.12 -9.55
CA SER A 37 -13.29 -6.22 -8.63
C SER A 37 -12.56 -6.23 -7.28
N TYR A 38 -12.11 -5.07 -6.83
CA TYR A 38 -11.41 -4.94 -5.55
C TYR A 38 -12.40 -4.72 -4.40
N ASN A 39 -12.42 -5.63 -3.43
CA ASN A 39 -13.22 -5.52 -2.22
C ASN A 39 -12.41 -4.81 -1.12
N ALA A 40 -12.79 -3.56 -0.82
CA ALA A 40 -12.10 -2.74 0.18
C ALA A 40 -12.32 -3.20 1.64
N GLN A 41 -13.36 -4.00 1.92
CA GLN A 41 -13.62 -4.51 3.28
C GLN A 41 -12.71 -5.68 3.64
N THR A 42 -12.49 -6.59 2.70
CA THR A 42 -11.67 -7.80 2.89
C THR A 42 -10.25 -7.64 2.35
N GLN A 43 -9.97 -6.52 1.64
CA GLN A 43 -8.71 -6.25 0.94
C GLN A 43 -8.36 -7.32 -0.11
N THR A 44 -9.38 -7.98 -0.68
CA THR A 44 -9.21 -9.05 -1.66
C THR A 44 -9.62 -8.59 -3.07
N CYS A 45 -8.91 -9.10 -4.06
CA CYS A 45 -9.27 -8.95 -5.46
C CYS A 45 -10.08 -10.17 -5.92
N GLU A 46 -11.29 -9.93 -6.43
CA GLU A 46 -12.21 -10.97 -6.89
C GLU A 46 -12.34 -10.93 -8.41
N GLY A 47 -12.40 -12.10 -9.06
CA GLY A 47 -12.65 -12.18 -10.50
C GLY A 47 -11.53 -11.66 -11.41
N ALA A 48 -10.38 -11.23 -10.87
CA ALA A 48 -9.22 -10.91 -11.68
C ALA A 48 -8.76 -12.15 -12.45
N ARG A 49 -8.37 -11.94 -13.71
CA ARG A 49 -7.77 -12.99 -14.53
C ARG A 49 -6.43 -13.35 -13.88
N SER A 50 -6.40 -14.45 -13.11
CA SER A 50 -5.17 -14.99 -12.55
C SER A 50 -4.19 -15.24 -13.71
N PRO A 51 -2.99 -14.65 -13.71
CA PRO A 51 -2.00 -14.97 -14.72
C PRO A 51 -1.50 -16.38 -14.42
N ASN A 52 -2.11 -17.37 -15.07
CA ASN A 52 -1.50 -18.69 -15.29
C ASN A 52 -0.29 -18.53 -16.21
#